data_AF-A0AAV9A4Q8-F1
#
_entry.id   AF-A0AAV9A4Q8-F1
#
_cell.length_a   1.000
_cell.length_b   1.000
_cell.length_c   1.000
_cell.angle_alpha   90.00
_cell.angle_beta   90.00
_cell.angle_gamma   90.00
#
_symmetry.space_group_name_H-M   'P 1'
#
loop_
_entity.id
_entity.type
_entity.pdbx_description
1 polymer ?
#
loop_
_entity_poly.entity_id
_entity_poly.type
_entity_poly.pdbx_seq_one_letter_code
_entity_poly.pdbx_strand_id
1 'polypeptide(L)'
;MGSSRRVSAVVLLVVVVVAMLAVTGVYGKEKKKKEKICNKGWECSGSVYCCNETITDYFQVYQFEELFSKRNTPVAHANGFWDYQSFITAAALYEPLGFGTTGEKQIKMKEVAAFLGHVGSKTSCTNDNYGIIGQALKVDLLSHPEYLEQNATLAFQAAIWRWMTPMKKKQPSAHDVFVGNWKPTKNDTSSKRLPGFGATMNILYSDLVCGQGFIDSMNNIISHYQYYLDLMGVGREQSGDNLDCAEQAAFNPTAPTATS
;
A
#
# COMPACT_ATOMS: atom_id res chain seq x y z
N MET A 1 5.22 -51.58 -58.83
CA MET A 1 5.60 -51.20 -57.44
C MET A 1 4.77 -50.00 -57.01
N GLY A 2 3.83 -50.17 -56.06
CA GLY A 2 3.12 -49.02 -55.49
C GLY A 2 1.71 -49.32 -55.02
N SER A 3 1.55 -49.76 -53.77
CA SER A 3 0.28 -49.64 -53.02
C SER A 3 0.47 -50.04 -51.55
N SER A 4 1.27 -49.29 -50.77
CA SER A 4 1.34 -49.53 -49.31
C SER A 4 1.75 -48.31 -48.49
N ARG A 5 1.50 -47.09 -48.99
CA ARG A 5 1.80 -45.84 -48.24
C ARG A 5 0.60 -44.93 -48.00
N ARG A 6 -0.56 -45.23 -48.58
CA ARG A 6 -1.76 -44.37 -48.44
C ARG A 6 -2.63 -44.72 -47.23
N VAL A 7 -2.62 -45.98 -46.77
CA VAL A 7 -3.49 -46.42 -45.66
C VAL A 7 -2.98 -45.92 -44.29
N SER A 8 -1.67 -45.95 -44.03
CA SER A 8 -1.12 -45.46 -42.75
C SER A 8 -1.31 -43.95 -42.53
N ALA A 9 -1.20 -43.13 -43.58
CA ALA A 9 -1.36 -41.69 -43.45
C ALA A 9 -2.80 -41.30 -43.13
N VAL A 10 -3.79 -41.96 -43.75
CA VAL A 10 -5.22 -41.69 -43.51
C VAL A 10 -5.64 -42.13 -42.11
N VAL A 11 -5.17 -43.29 -41.63
CA VAL A 11 -5.45 -43.76 -40.26
C VAL A 11 -4.82 -42.82 -39.22
N LEU A 12 -3.58 -42.35 -39.45
CA LEU A 12 -2.94 -41.39 -38.55
C LEU A 12 -3.67 -40.04 -38.51
N LEU A 13 -4.14 -39.55 -39.67
CA LEU A 13 -4.87 -38.29 -39.77
C LEU A 13 -6.24 -38.38 -39.08
N VAL A 14 -6.94 -39.50 -39.22
CA VAL A 14 -8.23 -39.74 -38.55
C VAL A 14 -8.04 -39.83 -37.03
N VAL A 15 -6.99 -40.49 -36.54
CA VAL A 15 -6.68 -40.57 -35.11
C VAL A 15 -6.32 -39.19 -34.53
N VAL A 16 -5.56 -38.36 -35.26
CA VAL A 16 -5.22 -36.99 -34.83
C VAL A 16 -6.45 -36.09 -34.85
N VAL A 17 -7.34 -36.20 -35.84
CA VAL A 17 -8.58 -35.41 -35.91
C VAL A 17 -9.55 -35.83 -34.81
N VAL A 18 -9.70 -37.12 -34.51
CA VAL A 18 -10.53 -37.61 -33.40
C VAL A 18 -9.95 -37.18 -32.05
N ALA A 19 -8.62 -37.19 -31.89
CA ALA A 19 -7.97 -36.65 -30.70
C ALA A 19 -8.21 -35.14 -30.56
N MET A 20 -8.09 -34.35 -31.63
CA MET A 20 -8.38 -32.90 -31.59
C MET A 20 -9.85 -32.59 -31.33
N LEU A 21 -10.78 -33.41 -31.84
CA LEU A 21 -12.21 -33.29 -31.54
C LEU A 21 -12.56 -33.71 -30.10
N ALA A 22 -11.73 -34.53 -29.45
CA ALA A 22 -11.89 -34.84 -28.03
C ALA A 22 -11.35 -33.71 -27.11
N VAL A 23 -10.46 -32.84 -27.61
CA VAL A 23 -9.93 -31.70 -26.83
C VAL A 23 -10.91 -30.51 -26.78
N THR A 24 -11.95 -30.47 -27.62
CA THR A 24 -12.91 -29.35 -27.63
C THR A 24 -14.04 -29.46 -26.60
N GLY A 25 -14.05 -30.50 -25.75
CA GLY A 25 -15.18 -30.87 -24.89
C GLY A 25 -15.12 -30.48 -23.41
N VAL A 26 -14.05 -29.87 -22.88
CA VAL A 26 -13.95 -29.54 -21.44
C VAL A 26 -13.53 -28.09 -21.23
N TYR A 27 -14.32 -27.15 -21.75
CA TYR A 27 -14.40 -25.81 -21.16
C TYR A 27 -15.41 -25.87 -20.01
N GLY A 28 -14.95 -26.35 -18.86
CA GLY A 28 -15.68 -26.16 -17.62
C GLY A 28 -15.88 -24.66 -17.41
N LYS A 29 -17.14 -24.20 -17.40
CA LYS A 29 -17.47 -22.88 -16.87
C LYS A 29 -16.94 -22.83 -15.43
N GLU A 30 -15.85 -22.10 -15.20
CA GLU A 30 -15.49 -21.66 -13.86
C GLU A 30 -16.72 -20.92 -13.31
N LYS A 31 -17.41 -21.55 -12.36
CA LYS A 31 -18.41 -20.86 -11.56
C LYS A 31 -17.64 -19.76 -10.84
N LYS A 32 -17.76 -18.50 -11.29
CA LYS A 32 -17.32 -17.33 -10.52
C LYS A 32 -17.89 -17.48 -9.12
N LYS A 33 -17.03 -17.84 -8.17
CA LYS A 33 -17.39 -18.01 -6.76
C LYS A 33 -17.98 -16.67 -6.35
N LYS A 34 -19.24 -16.64 -5.90
CA LYS A 34 -19.83 -15.40 -5.38
C LYS A 34 -18.88 -14.86 -4.32
N GLU A 35 -18.45 -13.62 -4.49
CA GLU A 35 -17.52 -12.98 -3.58
C GLU A 35 -18.16 -12.94 -2.20
N LYS A 36 -17.48 -13.51 -1.21
CA LYS A 36 -18.03 -13.68 0.14
C LYS A 36 -17.94 -12.31 0.82
N ILE A 37 -19.10 -11.74 1.14
CA ILE A 37 -19.20 -10.51 1.93
C ILE A 37 -19.29 -10.90 3.41
N CYS A 38 -18.55 -10.20 4.25
CA CYS A 38 -18.45 -10.47 5.68
C CYS A 38 -18.75 -9.22 6.51
N ASN A 39 -19.30 -9.45 7.70
CA ASN A 39 -19.50 -8.43 8.72
C ASN A 39 -18.67 -8.86 9.94
N LYS A 40 -17.78 -7.99 10.39
CA LYS A 40 -16.90 -8.19 11.53
C LYS A 40 -16.89 -6.95 12.41
N GLY A 41 -17.64 -7.04 13.52
CA GLY A 41 -17.78 -5.96 14.48
C GLY A 41 -18.41 -4.69 13.88
N TRP A 42 -18.26 -3.58 14.61
CA TRP A 42 -18.64 -2.25 14.14
C TRP A 42 -17.60 -1.65 13.19
N GLU A 43 -16.36 -2.14 13.26
CA GLU A 43 -15.20 -1.66 12.49
C GLU A 43 -15.28 -2.05 11.02
N CYS A 44 -15.94 -3.18 10.70
CA CYS A 44 -16.06 -3.59 9.33
C CYS A 44 -17.34 -4.35 8.98
N SER A 45 -18.29 -3.67 8.35
CA SER A 45 -19.55 -4.24 7.88
C SER A 45 -19.62 -4.27 6.36
N GLY A 46 -20.11 -5.38 5.79
CA GLY A 46 -20.48 -5.49 4.38
C GLY A 46 -19.30 -5.55 3.43
N SER A 47 -18.14 -6.07 3.85
CA SER A 47 -16.91 -6.05 3.06
C SER A 47 -16.42 -7.44 2.66
N VAL A 48 -15.81 -7.52 1.48
CA VAL A 48 -15.08 -8.69 0.98
C VAL A 48 -13.69 -8.82 1.62
N TYR A 49 -13.13 -7.72 2.15
CA TYR A 49 -11.78 -7.69 2.73
C TYR A 49 -11.78 -8.17 4.19
N CYS A 50 -12.86 -7.93 4.94
CA CYS A 50 -12.91 -8.18 6.38
C CYS A 50 -13.35 -9.59 6.78
N CYS A 51 -13.24 -10.57 5.88
CA CYS A 51 -13.70 -11.93 6.15
C CYS A 51 -12.85 -12.69 7.18
N ASN A 52 -11.65 -12.20 7.49
CA ASN A 52 -10.71 -12.86 8.39
C ASN A 52 -10.50 -12.06 9.67
N GLU A 53 -9.75 -10.97 9.60
CA GLU A 53 -9.34 -10.15 10.75
C GLU A 53 -9.40 -8.66 10.39
N THR A 54 -9.78 -7.85 11.38
CA THR A 54 -9.73 -6.39 11.41
C THR A 54 -8.42 -5.94 12.05
N ILE A 55 -8.10 -4.65 11.98
CA ILE A 55 -6.85 -4.12 12.55
C ILE A 55 -6.77 -4.41 14.06
N THR A 56 -7.90 -4.26 14.77
CA THR A 56 -7.99 -4.52 16.22
C THR A 56 -7.76 -5.97 16.63
N ASP A 57 -7.77 -6.95 15.72
CA ASP A 57 -7.44 -8.34 16.07
C ASP A 57 -5.93 -8.58 16.18
N TYR A 58 -5.11 -7.83 15.44
CA TYR A 58 -3.67 -8.07 15.35
C TYR A 58 -2.79 -6.88 15.74
N PHE A 59 -3.38 -5.70 15.92
CA PHE A 59 -2.68 -4.49 16.31
C PHE A 59 -3.35 -3.88 17.54
N GLN A 60 -2.76 -4.13 18.70
CA GLN A 60 -3.33 -3.77 20.00
C GLN A 60 -2.82 -2.41 20.50
N VAL A 61 -3.54 -1.83 21.46
CA VAL A 61 -3.20 -0.54 22.07
C VAL A 61 -1.75 -0.48 22.58
N TYR A 62 -1.24 -1.54 23.22
CA TYR A 62 0.12 -1.53 23.75
C TYR A 62 1.18 -1.39 22.64
N GLN A 63 0.94 -1.98 21.47
CA GLN A 63 1.85 -1.86 20.32
C GLN A 63 1.83 -0.43 19.80
N PHE A 64 0.66 0.20 19.72
CA PHE A 64 0.56 1.62 19.36
C PHE A 64 1.33 2.51 20.34
N GLU A 65 1.20 2.26 21.64
CA GLU A 65 1.93 2.99 22.67
C GLU A 65 3.45 2.79 22.57
N GLU A 66 3.92 1.60 22.24
CA GLU A 66 5.34 1.31 22.02
C GLU A 66 5.88 2.01 20.77
N LEU A 67 5.15 1.94 19.65
CA LEU A 67 5.52 2.56 18.38
C LEU A 67 5.72 4.07 18.50
N PHE A 68 4.90 4.72 19.35
CA PHE A 68 4.93 6.16 19.57
C PHE A 68 5.18 6.53 21.04
N SER A 69 6.12 5.83 21.68
CA SER A 69 6.43 5.95 23.12
C SER A 69 6.82 7.35 23.60
N LYS A 70 7.29 8.22 22.70
CA LYS A 70 7.73 9.59 23.05
C LYS A 70 6.73 10.70 22.68
N ARG A 71 5.60 10.37 22.05
CA ARG A 71 4.66 11.37 21.50
C ARG A 71 3.99 12.24 22.57
N ASN A 72 3.91 11.75 23.80
CA ASN A 72 3.29 12.44 24.95
C ASN A 72 4.31 12.98 25.96
N THR A 73 5.59 13.09 25.55
CA THR A 73 6.61 13.71 26.40
C THR A 73 6.37 15.23 26.51
N PRO A 74 6.82 15.91 27.59
CA PRO A 74 6.61 17.35 27.76
C PRO A 74 7.20 18.23 26.65
N VAL A 75 8.16 17.72 25.89
CA VAL A 75 8.80 18.41 24.76
C VAL A 75 8.03 18.21 23.44
N ALA A 76 7.03 17.34 23.40
CA ALA A 76 6.25 17.08 22.21
C ALA A 76 5.23 18.19 21.97
N HIS A 77 5.15 18.69 20.73
CA HIS A 77 4.23 19.76 20.35
C HIS A 77 2.76 19.31 20.38
N ALA A 78 2.50 18.03 20.09
CA ALA A 78 1.16 17.44 20.02
C ALA A 78 0.90 16.46 21.18
N ASN A 79 1.34 16.82 22.39
CA ASN A 79 1.18 15.98 23.58
C ASN A 79 -0.31 15.69 23.86
N GLY A 80 -0.67 14.41 23.96
CA GLY A 80 -2.03 13.95 24.24
C GLY A 80 -2.96 13.99 23.02
N PHE A 81 -2.48 14.44 21.85
CA PHE A 81 -3.29 14.55 20.65
C PHE A 81 -3.51 13.20 19.97
N TRP A 82 -2.42 12.47 19.70
CA TRP A 82 -2.49 11.20 18.98
C TRP A 82 -2.81 10.04 19.92
N ASP A 83 -3.90 9.32 19.66
CA ASP A 83 -4.30 8.16 20.46
C ASP A 83 -4.79 6.98 19.60
N TYR A 84 -4.72 5.79 20.18
CA TYR A 84 -5.09 4.53 19.51
C TYR A 84 -6.57 4.47 19.13
N GLN A 85 -7.46 4.99 19.97
CA GLN A 85 -8.90 4.95 19.71
C GLN A 85 -9.24 5.83 18.49
N SER A 86 -8.62 7.01 18.38
CA SER A 86 -8.74 7.87 17.20
C SER A 86 -8.25 7.17 15.93
N PHE A 87 -7.12 6.44 16.00
CA PHE A 87 -6.61 5.67 14.87
C PHE A 87 -7.59 4.56 14.44
N ILE A 88 -8.05 3.71 15.37
CA ILE A 88 -9.00 2.63 15.06
C ILE A 88 -10.34 3.17 14.54
N THR A 89 -10.85 4.25 15.14
CA THR A 89 -12.09 4.89 14.70
C THR A 89 -11.98 5.44 13.28
N ALA A 90 -10.83 6.03 12.93
CA ALA A 90 -10.56 6.45 11.57
C ALA A 90 -10.42 5.27 10.61
N ALA A 91 -9.69 4.23 11.02
CA ALA A 91 -9.42 3.05 10.21
C ALA A 91 -10.68 2.24 9.89
N ALA A 92 -11.64 2.14 10.82
CA ALA A 92 -12.94 1.51 10.62
C ALA A 92 -13.71 2.01 9.38
N LEU A 93 -13.47 3.25 8.92
CA LEU A 93 -14.08 3.76 7.68
C LEU A 93 -13.45 3.17 6.41
N TYR A 94 -12.22 2.69 6.50
CA TYR A 94 -11.39 2.24 5.38
C TYR A 94 -11.05 0.74 5.44
N GLU A 95 -11.20 0.07 6.58
CA GLU A 95 -11.10 -1.39 6.69
C GLU A 95 -12.06 -2.12 5.74
N PRO A 96 -13.34 -1.69 5.58
CA PRO A 96 -14.22 -2.24 4.54
C PRO A 96 -13.72 -2.04 3.10
N LEU A 97 -12.77 -1.14 2.88
CA LEU A 97 -12.18 -0.80 1.59
C LEU A 97 -10.82 -1.46 1.37
N GLY A 98 -10.29 -2.19 2.36
CA GLY A 98 -9.06 -2.97 2.25
C GLY A 98 -7.90 -2.50 3.15
N PHE A 99 -7.98 -1.32 3.77
CA PHE A 99 -6.90 -0.80 4.61
C PHE A 99 -6.66 -1.73 5.81
N GLY A 100 -5.48 -2.34 5.91
CA GLY A 100 -5.17 -3.30 6.99
C GLY A 100 -5.98 -4.60 6.93
N THR A 101 -6.74 -4.83 5.87
CA THR A 101 -7.60 -6.02 5.72
C THR A 101 -7.36 -6.76 4.40
N THR A 102 -6.57 -6.19 3.49
CA THR A 102 -6.17 -6.84 2.23
C THR A 102 -5.01 -7.81 2.41
N GLY A 103 -5.15 -9.01 1.81
CA GLY A 103 -4.10 -10.03 1.75
C GLY A 103 -4.02 -10.93 2.98
N GLU A 104 -2.88 -11.62 3.13
CA GLU A 104 -2.59 -12.46 4.30
C GLU A 104 -2.24 -11.61 5.53
N LYS A 105 -2.33 -12.22 6.73
CA LYS A 105 -2.07 -11.53 8.01
C LYS A 105 -0.77 -10.73 8.02
N GLN A 106 0.31 -11.29 7.49
CA GLN A 106 1.58 -10.56 7.42
C GLN A 106 1.52 -9.32 6.53
N ILE A 107 0.82 -9.35 5.39
CA ILE A 107 0.67 -8.17 4.53
C ILE A 107 -0.13 -7.07 5.24
N LYS A 108 -1.19 -7.44 5.97
CA LYS A 108 -1.97 -6.50 6.77
C LYS A 108 -1.15 -5.81 7.86
N MET A 109 -0.35 -6.60 8.59
CA MET A 109 0.56 -6.09 9.61
C MET A 109 1.63 -5.17 9.00
N LYS A 110 2.22 -5.58 7.88
CA LYS A 110 3.18 -4.77 7.12
C LYS A 110 2.57 -3.46 6.62
N GLU A 111 1.32 -3.49 6.16
CA GLU A 111 0.64 -2.29 5.67
C GLU A 111 0.43 -1.29 6.80
N VAL A 112 -0.07 -1.75 7.95
CA VAL A 112 -0.23 -0.89 9.14
C VAL A 112 1.11 -0.35 9.61
N ALA A 113 2.16 -1.17 9.64
CA ALA A 113 3.52 -0.74 9.96
C ALA A 113 4.06 0.31 8.97
N ALA A 114 3.83 0.11 7.67
CA ALA A 114 4.25 1.03 6.62
C ALA A 114 3.53 2.37 6.74
N PHE A 115 2.20 2.35 6.86
CA PHE A 115 1.38 3.54 7.05
C PHE A 115 1.81 4.33 8.28
N LEU A 116 1.92 3.67 9.44
CA LEU A 116 2.34 4.33 10.68
C LEU A 116 3.80 4.79 10.59
N GLY A 117 4.68 4.07 9.89
CA GLY A 117 6.06 4.46 9.66
C GLY A 117 6.16 5.77 8.89
N HIS A 118 5.33 5.94 7.85
CA HIS A 118 5.18 7.22 7.16
C HIS A 118 4.71 8.33 8.11
N VAL A 119 3.64 8.10 8.87
CA VAL A 119 3.11 9.09 9.84
C VAL A 119 4.20 9.49 10.84
N GLY A 120 4.81 8.51 11.52
CA GLY A 120 5.83 8.72 12.54
C GLY A 120 7.05 9.47 12.02
N SER A 121 7.55 9.10 10.84
CA SER A 121 8.71 9.77 10.23
C SER A 121 8.48 11.24 9.88
N LYS A 122 7.21 11.63 9.67
CA LYS A 122 6.82 12.99 9.31
C LYS A 122 6.49 13.80 10.55
N THR A 123 5.91 13.20 11.58
CA THR A 123 5.58 13.87 12.85
C THR A 123 6.72 13.85 13.87
N SER A 124 7.82 13.14 13.61
CA SER A 124 9.00 13.14 14.48
C SER A 124 9.68 14.51 14.48
N CYS A 125 10.01 15.02 15.66
CA CYS A 125 10.78 16.26 15.84
C CYS A 125 12.24 16.06 15.40
N THR A 126 12.50 16.10 14.10
CA THR A 126 13.83 16.38 13.55
C THR A 126 13.73 17.69 12.76
N ASN A 127 14.81 18.47 12.76
CA ASN A 127 14.81 19.89 12.33
C ASN A 127 14.37 20.12 10.87
N ASP A 128 14.30 19.08 10.04
CA ASP A 128 14.05 19.19 8.59
C ASP A 128 12.62 18.79 8.14
N ASN A 129 11.77 18.25 9.03
CA ASN A 129 10.56 17.53 8.60
C ASN A 129 9.26 18.37 8.49
N TYR A 130 9.13 19.48 9.22
CA TYR A 130 7.91 20.30 9.17
C TYR A 130 7.70 20.94 7.79
N GLY A 131 8.78 21.28 7.07
CA GLY A 131 8.69 21.78 5.70
C GLY A 131 8.16 20.75 4.70
N ILE A 132 8.48 19.47 4.91
CA ILE A 132 8.08 18.38 4.00
C ILE A 132 6.61 18.01 4.19
N ILE A 133 6.09 17.96 5.43
CA ILE A 133 4.64 17.80 5.65
C ILE A 133 3.88 18.96 4.98
N GLY A 134 4.28 20.20 5.24
CA GLY A 134 3.60 21.38 4.70
C GLY A 134 3.62 21.45 3.16
N GLN A 135 4.69 20.96 2.52
CA GLN A 135 4.78 20.90 1.05
C GLN A 135 4.08 19.68 0.44
N ALA A 136 4.17 18.49 1.07
CA ALA A 136 3.56 17.27 0.59
C ALA A 136 2.03 17.22 0.80
N LEU A 137 1.54 17.90 1.84
CA LEU A 137 0.10 18.09 2.09
C LEU A 137 -0.49 19.29 1.35
N LYS A 138 0.16 19.83 0.32
CA LYS A 138 -0.50 20.68 -0.71
C LYS A 138 -1.59 19.94 -1.52
N VAL A 139 -2.19 18.91 -0.94
CA VAL A 139 -3.53 18.46 -1.26
C VAL A 139 -4.47 19.57 -0.80
N ASP A 140 -5.42 19.92 -1.65
CA ASP A 140 -6.54 20.81 -1.37
C ASP A 140 -7.43 20.23 -0.26
N LEU A 141 -6.90 20.14 0.97
CA LEU A 141 -7.62 19.95 2.22
C LEU A 141 -8.21 21.31 2.61
N LEU A 142 -9.04 21.82 1.69
CA LEU A 142 -10.12 22.79 1.84
C LEU A 142 -10.02 23.75 3.04
N SER A 143 -9.46 24.93 2.76
CA SER A 143 -9.66 26.23 3.43
C SER A 143 -9.39 26.41 4.94
N HIS A 144 -9.25 25.35 5.75
CA HIS A 144 -9.15 25.45 7.22
C HIS A 144 -8.29 24.32 7.84
N PRO A 145 -6.94 24.37 7.74
CA PRO A 145 -6.04 23.36 8.28
C PRO A 145 -6.14 23.18 9.82
N GLU A 146 -6.67 24.17 10.54
CA GLU A 146 -6.83 24.13 12.00
C GLU A 146 -7.74 23.01 12.51
N TYR A 147 -8.65 22.46 11.68
CA TYR A 147 -9.51 21.34 12.08
C TYR A 147 -8.75 20.02 12.18
N LEU A 148 -7.69 19.85 11.37
CA LEU A 148 -6.82 18.67 11.45
C LEU A 148 -5.92 18.71 12.69
N GLU A 149 -5.68 19.91 13.23
CA GLU A 149 -4.88 20.11 14.45
C GLU A 149 -5.70 19.98 15.73
N GLN A 150 -7.03 19.92 15.63
CA GLN A 150 -7.96 19.86 16.77
C GLN A 150 -8.63 18.49 16.95
N ASN A 151 -8.63 17.64 15.93
CA ASN A 151 -9.29 16.33 15.97
C ASN A 151 -8.39 15.23 15.40
N ALA A 152 -7.83 14.42 16.29
CA ALA A 152 -6.93 13.32 15.92
C ALA A 152 -7.61 12.25 15.06
N THR A 153 -8.90 11.97 15.28
CA THR A 153 -9.65 11.04 14.42
C THR A 153 -9.74 11.58 12.99
N LEU A 154 -10.06 12.87 12.81
CA LEU A 154 -10.11 13.50 11.49
C LEU A 154 -8.72 13.54 10.82
N ALA A 155 -7.67 13.80 11.60
CA ALA A 155 -6.29 13.78 11.11
C ALA A 155 -5.89 12.39 10.59
N PHE A 156 -6.21 11.32 11.34
CA PHE A 156 -6.01 9.95 10.86
C PHE A 156 -6.88 9.63 9.65
N GLN A 157 -8.14 10.07 9.60
CA GLN A 157 -9.00 9.88 8.43
C GLN A 157 -8.39 10.51 7.18
N ALA A 158 -7.86 11.73 7.27
CA ALA A 158 -7.18 12.39 6.16
C ALA A 158 -5.92 11.65 5.72
N ALA A 159 -5.12 11.16 6.69
CA ALA A 159 -3.91 10.39 6.40
C ALA A 159 -4.24 9.04 5.71
N ILE A 160 -5.23 8.29 6.21
CA ILE A 160 -5.66 7.02 5.61
C ILE A 160 -6.31 7.28 4.25
N TRP A 161 -7.12 8.32 4.11
CA TRP A 161 -7.65 8.73 2.81
C TRP A 161 -6.53 8.97 1.80
N ARG A 162 -5.47 9.67 2.21
CA ARG A 162 -4.30 9.93 1.35
C ARG A 162 -3.55 8.66 0.96
N TRP A 163 -3.50 7.67 1.85
CA TRP A 163 -2.92 6.35 1.60
C TRP A 163 -3.75 5.53 0.60
N MET A 164 -5.07 5.55 0.75
CA MET A 164 -6.02 4.79 -0.06
C MET A 164 -6.35 5.43 -1.41
N THR A 165 -6.09 6.73 -1.59
CA THR A 165 -6.55 7.48 -2.76
C THR A 165 -5.42 7.81 -3.73
N PRO A 166 -5.52 7.43 -5.02
CA PRO A 166 -4.55 7.83 -6.03
C PRO A 166 -4.55 9.35 -6.27
N MET A 167 -3.37 9.95 -6.43
CA MET A 167 -3.26 11.38 -6.75
C MET A 167 -3.81 11.74 -8.14
N LYS A 168 -3.70 10.81 -9.09
CA LYS A 168 -4.18 10.96 -10.48
C LYS A 168 -4.88 9.68 -10.90
N LYS A 169 -5.89 9.79 -11.76
CA LYS A 169 -6.71 8.66 -12.24
C LYS A 169 -5.92 7.47 -12.82
N LYS A 170 -4.70 7.68 -13.32
CA LYS A 170 -3.84 6.64 -13.91
C LYS A 170 -2.67 6.22 -13.02
N GLN A 171 -2.56 6.77 -11.81
CA GLN A 171 -1.56 6.36 -10.82
C GLN A 171 -2.20 5.38 -9.83
N PRO A 172 -1.43 4.50 -9.20
CA PRO A 172 -1.91 3.69 -8.09
C PRO A 172 -2.01 4.51 -6.79
N SER A 173 -2.75 3.99 -5.81
CA SER A 173 -2.69 4.46 -4.42
C SER A 173 -1.48 3.87 -3.70
N ALA A 174 -1.13 4.41 -2.53
CA ALA A 174 -0.08 3.81 -1.70
C ALA A 174 -0.51 2.41 -1.20
N HIS A 175 -1.79 2.25 -0.86
CA HIS A 175 -2.39 0.94 -0.58
C HIS A 175 -2.14 -0.05 -1.73
N ASP A 176 -2.54 0.30 -2.96
CA ASP A 176 -2.49 -0.62 -4.09
C ASP A 176 -1.07 -1.09 -4.43
N VAL A 177 -0.07 -0.20 -4.31
CA VAL A 177 1.32 -0.60 -4.56
C VAL A 177 1.88 -1.45 -3.44
N PHE A 178 1.45 -1.22 -2.20
CA PHE A 178 1.99 -1.92 -1.05
C PHE A 178 1.43 -3.33 -0.91
N VAL A 179 0.11 -3.50 -1.09
CA VAL A 179 -0.56 -4.80 -0.97
C VAL A 179 -0.49 -5.65 -2.26
N GLY A 180 0.11 -5.10 -3.32
CA GLY A 180 0.37 -5.84 -4.57
C GLY A 180 -0.78 -5.84 -5.59
N ASN A 181 -1.77 -4.96 -5.44
CA ASN A 181 -2.85 -4.79 -6.43
C ASN A 181 -2.37 -4.08 -7.70
N TRP A 182 -1.36 -3.22 -7.59
CA TRP A 182 -0.81 -2.49 -8.72
C TRP A 182 0.17 -3.34 -9.53
N LYS A 183 -0.03 -3.35 -10.85
CA LYS A 183 0.89 -3.95 -11.81
C LYS A 183 1.66 -2.84 -12.54
N PRO A 184 2.98 -2.73 -12.39
CA PRO A 184 3.79 -1.73 -13.07
C PRO A 184 3.62 -1.78 -14.58
N THR A 185 3.50 -0.62 -15.22
CA THR A 185 3.54 -0.51 -16.68
C THR A 185 4.98 -0.55 -17.18
N LYS A 186 5.16 -0.65 -18.50
CA LYS A 186 6.51 -0.55 -19.11
C LYS A 186 7.22 0.75 -18.70
N ASN A 187 6.47 1.87 -18.65
CA ASN A 187 7.01 3.15 -18.22
C ASN A 187 7.48 3.12 -16.77
N ASP A 188 6.74 2.45 -15.89
CA ASP A 188 7.11 2.31 -14.48
C ASP A 188 8.38 1.48 -14.34
N THR A 189 8.47 0.34 -15.02
CA THR A 189 9.68 -0.48 -15.00
C THR A 189 10.90 0.25 -15.57
N SER A 190 10.77 1.02 -16.66
CA SER A 190 11.87 1.83 -17.18
C SER A 190 12.25 2.99 -16.26
N SER A 191 11.30 3.45 -15.44
CA SER A 191 11.51 4.46 -14.39
C SER A 191 11.95 3.85 -13.05
N LYS A 192 12.29 2.55 -13.02
CA LYS A 192 12.65 1.79 -11.81
C LYS A 192 11.57 1.78 -10.72
N ARG A 193 10.32 2.13 -11.04
CA ARG A 193 9.19 2.08 -10.11
C ARG A 193 8.67 0.65 -10.02
N LEU A 194 8.96 0.00 -8.90
CA LEU A 194 8.58 -1.39 -8.62
C LEU A 194 7.68 -1.46 -7.37
N PRO A 195 6.84 -2.50 -7.24
CA PRO A 195 5.96 -2.64 -6.07
C PRO A 195 6.78 -2.80 -4.78
N GLY A 196 6.40 -2.07 -3.74
CA GLY A 196 7.08 -2.07 -2.44
C GLY A 196 7.00 -0.72 -1.73
N PHE A 197 7.68 -0.64 -0.58
CA PHE A 197 7.68 0.55 0.27
C PHE A 197 8.34 1.78 -0.40
N GLY A 198 9.31 1.56 -1.30
CA GLY A 198 9.85 2.63 -2.13
C GLY A 198 8.79 3.34 -2.97
N ALA A 199 7.88 2.57 -3.58
CA ALA A 199 6.81 3.15 -4.40
C ALA A 199 5.80 3.94 -3.57
N THR A 200 5.54 3.57 -2.31
CA THR A 200 4.66 4.36 -1.43
C THR A 200 5.27 5.73 -1.15
N MET A 201 6.57 5.81 -0.87
CA MET A 201 7.29 7.09 -0.73
C MET A 201 7.18 7.96 -2.00
N ASN A 202 7.34 7.35 -3.17
CA ASN A 202 7.23 8.06 -4.45
C ASN A 202 5.81 8.59 -4.72
N ILE A 203 4.78 7.82 -4.41
CA ILE A 203 3.38 8.25 -4.53
C ILE A 203 3.06 9.38 -3.55
N LEU A 204 3.59 9.32 -2.33
CA LEU A 204 3.25 10.26 -1.27
C LEU A 204 4.02 11.58 -1.39
N TYR A 205 5.29 11.52 -1.75
CA TYR A 205 6.21 12.67 -1.67
C TYR A 205 6.95 12.95 -2.98
N SER A 206 6.89 12.06 -3.97
CA SER A 206 7.44 12.29 -5.30
C SER A 206 8.93 12.69 -5.26
N ASP A 207 9.31 13.71 -6.03
CA ASP A 207 10.64 14.30 -6.12
C ASP A 207 11.10 15.02 -4.85
N LEU A 208 10.29 15.10 -3.79
CA LEU A 208 10.77 15.56 -2.48
C LEU A 208 11.67 14.52 -1.80
N VAL A 209 11.48 13.22 -2.09
CA VAL A 209 12.28 12.16 -1.47
C VAL A 209 12.83 11.09 -2.42
N CYS A 210 12.38 11.06 -3.67
CA CYS A 210 12.74 10.02 -4.63
C CYS A 210 13.53 10.58 -5.83
N GLY A 211 14.34 9.72 -6.46
CA GLY A 211 15.11 10.06 -7.66
C GLY A 211 16.32 10.95 -7.41
N GLN A 212 16.77 11.07 -6.16
CA GLN A 212 17.86 11.95 -5.72
C GLN A 212 19.00 11.17 -5.02
N GLY A 213 19.00 9.84 -5.13
CA GLY A 213 19.92 8.98 -4.39
C GLY A 213 19.46 8.74 -2.94
N PHE A 214 20.36 8.24 -2.10
CA PHE A 214 20.09 7.97 -0.70
C PHE A 214 20.19 9.25 0.14
N ILE A 215 19.04 9.80 0.51
CA ILE A 215 18.95 11.02 1.32
C ILE A 215 18.36 10.70 2.71
N ASP A 216 18.69 11.54 3.69
CA ASP A 216 18.30 11.33 5.09
C ASP A 216 16.77 11.29 5.28
N SER A 217 16.03 12.12 4.56
CA SER A 217 14.57 12.15 4.65
C SER A 217 13.91 10.83 4.23
N MET A 218 14.48 10.15 3.21
CA MET A 218 14.04 8.82 2.78
C MET A 218 14.47 7.75 3.78
N ASN A 219 15.74 7.76 4.21
CA ASN A 219 16.27 6.79 5.16
C ASN A 219 15.54 6.87 6.52
N ASN A 220 15.10 8.06 6.93
CA ASN A 220 14.27 8.25 8.12
C ASN A 220 12.89 7.59 7.99
N ILE A 221 12.25 7.66 6.81
CA ILE A 221 10.97 6.98 6.57
C ILE A 221 11.17 5.46 6.63
N ILE A 222 12.23 4.96 5.98
CA ILE A 222 12.58 3.53 5.96
C ILE A 222 12.85 3.01 7.38
N SER A 223 13.61 3.75 8.19
CA SER A 223 13.97 3.32 9.53
C SER A 223 12.76 3.21 10.45
N HIS A 224 11.78 4.12 10.32
CA HIS A 224 10.51 4.02 11.06
C HIS A 224 9.74 2.76 10.67
N TYR A 225 9.59 2.49 9.36
CA TYR A 225 8.90 1.28 8.90
C TYR A 225 9.58 0.00 9.41
N GLN A 226 10.90 -0.10 9.30
CA GLN A 226 11.65 -1.27 9.78
C GLN A 226 11.55 -1.44 11.30
N TYR A 227 11.67 -0.36 12.06
CA TYR A 227 11.49 -0.39 13.52
C TYR A 227 10.08 -0.85 13.89
N TYR A 228 9.07 -0.44 13.12
CA TYR A 228 7.68 -0.77 13.39
C TYR A 228 7.37 -2.23 13.06
N LEU A 229 8.01 -2.79 12.01
CA LEU A 229 7.94 -4.23 11.75
C LEU A 229 8.49 -5.07 12.91
N ASP A 230 9.58 -4.64 13.55
CA ASP A 230 10.14 -5.34 14.71
C ASP A 230 9.16 -5.31 15.89
N LEU A 231 8.61 -4.14 16.22
CA LEU A 231 7.64 -3.98 17.32
C LEU A 231 6.32 -4.72 17.08
N MET A 232 5.92 -4.88 15.81
CA MET A 232 4.75 -5.67 15.45
C MET A 232 5.03 -7.17 15.38
N GLY A 233 6.27 -7.62 15.65
CA GLY A 233 6.65 -9.03 15.63
C GLY A 233 6.70 -9.64 14.22
N VAL A 234 6.77 -8.80 13.17
CA VAL A 234 6.96 -9.22 11.78
C VAL A 234 8.45 -9.36 11.45
N GLY A 235 9.26 -8.45 11.99
CA GLY A 235 10.71 -8.39 11.76
C GLY A 235 11.08 -7.53 10.55
N ARG A 236 12.10 -6.68 10.70
CA ARG A 236 12.60 -5.78 9.66
C ARG A 236 13.12 -6.50 8.42
N GLU A 237 13.58 -7.73 8.54
CA GLU A 237 14.03 -8.56 7.42
C GLU A 237 12.89 -8.88 6.44
N GLN A 238 11.65 -8.74 6.89
CA GLN A 238 10.47 -8.88 6.07
C GLN A 238 10.09 -7.58 5.34
N SER A 239 10.87 -6.50 5.42
CA SER A 239 10.49 -5.19 4.83
C SER A 239 10.26 -5.22 3.31
N GLY A 240 10.75 -6.25 2.63
CA GLY A 240 10.66 -6.44 1.19
C GLY A 240 11.83 -5.83 0.43
N ASP A 241 12.01 -6.24 -0.82
CA ASP A 241 13.21 -5.94 -1.62
C ASP A 241 13.24 -4.49 -2.15
N ASN A 242 12.08 -3.92 -2.51
CA ASN A 242 11.98 -2.55 -3.06
C ASN A 242 11.67 -1.54 -1.96
N LEU A 243 12.59 -1.43 -0.99
CA LEU A 243 12.41 -0.65 0.23
C LEU A 243 12.59 0.86 0.00
N ASP A 244 13.49 1.26 -0.89
CA ASP A 244 13.83 2.66 -1.15
C ASP A 244 13.30 3.16 -2.50
N CYS A 245 13.38 4.48 -2.69
CA CYS A 245 13.08 5.14 -3.96
C CYS A 245 14.23 6.00 -4.50
N ALA A 246 15.47 5.68 -4.12
CA ALA A 246 16.67 6.45 -4.43
C ALA A 246 16.81 6.70 -5.93
N GLU A 247 16.57 5.66 -6.73
CA GLU A 247 16.73 5.65 -8.18
C GLU A 247 15.40 5.68 -8.93
N GLN A 248 14.27 5.76 -8.23
CA GLN A 248 12.96 5.77 -8.86
C GLN A 248 12.66 7.15 -9.43
N ALA A 249 12.29 7.22 -10.71
CA ALA A 249 11.82 8.50 -11.26
C ALA A 249 10.49 8.89 -10.59
N ALA A 250 10.41 10.15 -10.16
CA ALA A 250 9.25 10.71 -9.47
C ALA A 250 7.95 10.56 -10.29
N PHE A 251 6.84 10.22 -9.63
CA PHE A 251 5.52 10.14 -10.27
C PHE A 251 4.98 11.53 -10.67
N ASN A 252 5.28 12.54 -9.86
CA ASN A 252 4.74 13.89 -9.99
C ASN A 252 5.85 14.92 -9.74
N PRO A 253 6.90 14.98 -10.59
CA PRO A 253 7.99 15.91 -10.39
C PRO A 253 7.47 17.35 -10.42
N THR A 254 7.99 18.19 -9.53
CA THR A 254 7.75 19.63 -9.53
C THR A 254 8.28 20.19 -10.84
N ALA A 255 7.47 20.99 -11.54
CA ALA A 255 7.92 21.64 -12.77
C ALA A 255 9.16 22.50 -12.46
N PRO A 256 10.20 22.49 -13.31
CA PRO A 256 11.31 23.41 -13.15
C PRO A 256 10.73 24.84 -13.12
N THR A 257 11.03 25.60 -12.08
CA THR A 257 10.74 27.04 -12.07
C THR A 257 11.43 27.61 -13.29
N ALA A 258 10.66 28.10 -14.27
CA ALA A 258 11.22 28.74 -15.45
C ALA A 258 12.05 29.93 -14.96
N THR A 259 13.38 29.79 -14.98
CA THR A 259 14.28 30.92 -14.84
C THR A 259 14.11 31.78 -16.07
N SER A 260 13.30 32.84 -15.94
CA SER A 260 13.26 33.98 -16.86
C SER A 260 14.52 34.83 -16.70
#